data_AF-A0A1N7EJ06-F1
#
_entry.id   AF-A0A1N7EJ06-F1
#
_cell.length_a   1.000
_cell.length_b   1.000
_cell.length_c   1.000
_cell.angle_alpha   90.00
_cell.angle_beta   90.00
_cell.angle_gamma   90.00
#
_symmetry.space_group_name_H-M   'P 1'
#
loop_
_entity.id
_entity.type
_entity.pdbx_description
1 polymer ?
#
loop_
_entity_poly.entity_id
_entity_poly.type
_entity_poly.pdbx_seq_one_letter_code
_entity_poly.pdbx_strand_id
1 'polypeptide(L)'
;MAFPEDDDHLFFAKDTDGKRSHHLHVFGATSLVPEANRVFRAYVAANPDAARRYEAAKRRAAELHSHSRAQYGAAKEEMMTQLSAEARLWSLSAGHQSAQG
;
A
#
# COMPACT_ATOMS: atom_id res chain seq x y z
N MET A 1 -0.55 -8.45 1.18
CA MET A 1 -2.02 -8.47 1.02
C MET A 1 -2.33 -8.73 -0.45
N ALA A 2 -2.49 -10.00 -0.81
CA ALA A 2 -3.43 -10.35 -1.87
C ALA A 2 -4.80 -10.00 -1.29
N PHE A 3 -5.51 -9.09 -1.95
CA PHE A 3 -6.82 -8.67 -1.47
C PHE A 3 -7.71 -9.92 -1.42
N PRO A 4 -8.39 -10.21 -0.30
CA PRO A 4 -9.33 -11.32 -0.26
C PRO A 4 -10.37 -11.12 -1.36
N GLU A 5 -10.82 -12.21 -1.98
CA GLU A 5 -12.04 -12.17 -2.79
C GLU A 5 -13.22 -11.97 -1.82
N ASP A 6 -13.46 -10.72 -1.44
CA ASP A 6 -14.70 -10.30 -0.82
C ASP A 6 -15.56 -9.58 -1.87
N ASP A 7 -16.88 -9.67 -1.74
CA ASP A 7 -17.83 -9.01 -2.65
C ASP A 7 -17.69 -7.46 -2.62
N ASP A 8 -16.85 -6.93 -1.74
CA ASP A 8 -16.62 -5.51 -1.52
C ASP A 8 -15.33 -4.98 -2.19
N HIS A 9 -14.55 -5.82 -2.90
CA HIS A 9 -13.36 -5.39 -3.65
C HIS A 9 -13.30 -5.96 -5.07
N LEU A 10 -13.56 -5.10 -6.06
CA LEU A 10 -13.29 -5.42 -7.47
C LEU A 10 -11.89 -4.96 -7.89
N PHE A 11 -11.19 -5.85 -8.59
CA PHE A 11 -9.87 -5.59 -9.12
C PHE A 11 -9.86 -5.68 -10.65
N PHE A 12 -9.51 -4.57 -11.30
CA PHE A 12 -9.30 -4.52 -12.75
C PHE A 12 -7.85 -4.17 -13.06
N ALA A 13 -7.30 -4.79 -14.10
CA ALA A 13 -5.95 -4.48 -14.58
C ALA A 13 -5.96 -4.24 -16.08
N LYS A 14 -5.26 -3.19 -16.53
CA LYS A 14 -4.90 -3.04 -17.94
C LYS A 14 -3.61 -3.81 -18.20
N ASP A 15 -3.75 -4.96 -18.84
CA ASP A 15 -2.65 -5.79 -19.34
C ASP A 15 -2.51 -5.61 -20.85
N THR A 16 -1.28 -5.49 -21.33
CA THR A 16 -0.95 -5.49 -22.76
C THR A 16 0.29 -6.35 -22.95
N ASP A 17 0.13 -7.49 -23.62
CA ASP A 17 1.19 -8.47 -23.86
C ASP A 17 1.94 -8.90 -22.59
N GLY A 18 1.20 -9.15 -21.49
CA GLY A 18 1.75 -9.54 -20.20
C GLY A 18 2.31 -8.38 -19.38
N LYS A 19 2.21 -7.14 -19.88
CA LYS A 19 2.64 -5.92 -19.18
C LYS A 19 1.43 -5.22 -18.56
N ARG A 20 1.30 -5.31 -17.24
CA ARG A 20 0.31 -4.56 -16.47
C ARG A 20 0.76 -3.13 -16.23
N SER A 21 0.01 -2.17 -16.77
CA SER A 21 0.31 -0.74 -16.65
C SER A 21 -0.57 -0.02 -15.63
N HIS A 22 -1.83 -0.47 -15.48
CA HIS A 22 -2.80 0.15 -14.60
C HIS A 22 -3.47 -0.89 -13.72
N HIS A 23 -3.73 -0.52 -12.49
CA HIS A 23 -4.52 -1.28 -11.52
C HIS A 23 -5.63 -0.37 -11.01
N LEU A 24 -6.88 -0.80 -11.16
CA LEU A 24 -8.04 -0.15 -10.58
C LEU A 24 -8.58 -1.05 -9.47
N HIS A 25 -8.59 -0.51 -8.26
CA HIS A 25 -9.21 -1.14 -7.09
C HIS A 25 -10.50 -0.37 -6.80
N VAL A 26 -11.64 -1.05 -6.88
CA VAL A 26 -12.96 -0.49 -6.57
C VAL A 26 -13.44 -1.15 -5.30
N PHE A 27 -13.82 -0.35 -4.31
CA PHE A 27 -14.28 -0.85 -3.02
C PHE A 27 -15.73 -0.45 -2.76
N GLY A 28 -16.45 -1.25 -1.98
CA GLY A 28 -17.77 -0.91 -1.45
C GLY A 28 -17.76 0.41 -0.68
N ALA A 29 -18.91 1.11 -0.65
CA ALA A 29 -19.01 2.45 -0.09
C ALA A 29 -18.67 2.56 1.41
N THR A 30 -18.80 1.45 2.15
CA THR A 30 -18.50 1.35 3.58
C THR A 30 -17.06 0.90 3.87
N SER A 31 -16.26 0.60 2.83
CA SER A 31 -14.90 0.13 3.01
C SER A 31 -13.97 1.24 3.50
N LEU A 32 -13.18 0.93 4.51
CA LEU A 32 -12.14 1.83 5.05
C LEU A 32 -10.80 1.72 4.31
N VAL A 33 -10.67 0.75 3.40
CA VAL A 33 -9.41 0.48 2.66
C VAL A 33 -8.96 1.68 1.81
N PRO A 34 -9.85 2.40 1.07
CA PRO A 34 -9.45 3.60 0.35
C PRO A 34 -8.85 4.69 1.25
N GLU A 35 -9.40 4.89 2.44
CA GLU A 35 -8.89 5.87 3.40
C GLU A 35 -7.53 5.44 3.95
N ALA A 36 -7.40 4.18 4.37
CA ALA A 36 -6.12 3.62 4.81
C ALA A 36 -5.02 3.76 3.75
N ASN A 37 -5.34 3.53 2.47
CA ASN A 37 -4.42 3.74 1.35
C ASN A 37 -4.00 5.21 1.19
N ARG A 38 -4.92 6.16 1.37
CA ARG A 38 -4.60 7.60 1.33
C ARG A 38 -3.70 8.00 2.49
N VAL A 39 -3.97 7.49 3.70
CA VAL A 39 -3.14 7.71 4.90
C VAL A 39 -1.74 7.15 4.69
N PHE A 40 -1.61 5.91 4.22
CA PHE A 40 -0.32 5.31 3.89
C PHE A 40 0.48 6.15 2.89
N ARG A 41 -0.17 6.60 1.80
CA ARG A 41 0.47 7.45 0.78
C ARG A 41 0.97 8.76 1.39
N ALA A 42 0.14 9.42 2.19
CA ALA A 42 0.50 10.68 2.84
C ALA A 42 1.67 10.49 3.82
N TYR A 43 1.63 9.42 4.62
CA TYR A 43 2.69 9.07 5.55
C TYR A 43 4.03 8.87 4.84
N VAL A 44 4.09 8.03 3.81
CA VAL A 44 5.32 7.76 3.05
C VAL A 44 5.85 9.03 2.38
N ALA A 45 4.97 9.90 1.87
CA ALA A 45 5.38 11.16 1.26
C ALA A 45 5.95 12.18 2.28
N ALA A 46 5.40 12.19 3.50
CA ALA A 46 5.82 13.12 4.56
C ALA A 46 7.02 12.62 5.38
N ASN A 47 7.36 11.32 5.32
CA ASN A 47 8.37 10.71 6.16
C ASN A 47 9.49 10.09 5.29
N PRO A 48 10.61 10.81 5.06
CA PRO A 48 11.70 10.35 4.20
C PRO A 48 12.30 9.00 4.63
N ASP A 49 12.31 8.71 5.93
CA ASP A 49 12.79 7.43 6.43
C ASP A 49 11.89 6.26 6.04
N ALA A 50 10.57 6.42 6.20
CA ALA A 50 9.58 5.44 5.75
C ALA A 50 9.68 5.19 4.24
N ALA A 51 9.90 6.25 3.45
CA ALA A 51 10.12 6.13 2.01
C ALA A 51 11.36 5.28 1.67
N ARG A 52 12.49 5.50 2.36
CA ARG A 52 13.71 4.71 2.17
C ARG A 52 13.52 3.25 2.56
N ARG A 53 12.89 2.98 3.70
CA ARG A 53 12.58 1.60 4.14
C ARG A 53 11.70 0.88 3.12
N TYR A 54 10.67 1.57 2.60
CA TYR A 54 9.81 0.97 1.59
C TYR A 54 10.51 0.75 0.24
N GLU A 55 11.37 1.69 -0.18
CA GLU A 55 12.18 1.53 -1.38
C GLU A 55 13.11 0.32 -1.27
N ALA A 56 13.85 0.19 -0.17
CA ALA A 56 14.75 -0.94 0.07
C ALA A 56 14.02 -2.28 -0.01
N ALA A 57 12.84 -2.38 0.62
CA ALA A 57 12.02 -3.58 0.55
C ALA A 57 11.56 -3.91 -0.89
N LYS A 58 11.14 -2.91 -1.68
CA LYS A 58 10.77 -3.11 -3.09
C LYS A 58 11.95 -3.55 -3.94
N ARG A 59 13.13 -2.95 -3.76
CA ARG A 59 14.34 -3.31 -4.51
C ARG A 59 14.74 -4.75 -4.22
N ARG A 60 14.84 -5.12 -2.94
CA ARG A 60 15.13 -6.50 -2.51
C ARG A 60 14.12 -7.51 -3.07
N ALA A 61 12.83 -7.20 -3.02
CA ALA A 61 11.79 -8.07 -3.57
C ALA A 61 11.93 -8.24 -5.10
N ALA A 62 12.30 -7.19 -5.82
CA ALA A 62 12.50 -7.25 -7.27
C ALA A 62 13.75 -8.06 -7.64
N GLU A 63 14.82 -7.94 -6.85
CA GLU A 63 16.04 -8.74 -7.01
C GLU A 63 15.78 -10.23 -6.79
N LEU A 64 15.00 -10.58 -5.75
CA LEU A 64 14.69 -11.97 -5.41
C LEU A 64 13.65 -12.62 -6.34
N HIS A 65 12.71 -11.84 -6.87
CA HIS A 65 11.52 -12.36 -7.56
C HIS A 65 11.20 -11.59 -8.86
N SER A 66 12.19 -11.42 -9.73
CA SER A 66 12.08 -10.68 -11.00
C SER A 66 11.01 -11.23 -11.97
N HIS A 67 10.72 -12.54 -11.90
CA HIS A 67 9.79 -13.22 -12.80
C HIS A 67 8.44 -13.57 -12.17
N SER A 68 8.20 -13.20 -10.90
CA SER A 68 6.96 -13.53 -10.20
C SER A 68 6.42 -12.34 -9.44
N ARG A 69 5.37 -11.72 -9.99
CA ARG A 69 4.63 -10.63 -9.33
C ARG A 69 4.07 -11.05 -7.96
N ALA A 70 3.59 -12.29 -7.86
CA ALA A 70 3.02 -12.81 -6.62
C ALA A 70 4.10 -12.91 -5.53
N GLN A 71 5.26 -13.49 -5.85
CA GLN A 71 6.37 -13.61 -4.92
C GLN A 71 6.98 -12.24 -4.59
N TYR A 72 7.10 -11.33 -5.57
CA TYR A 72 7.48 -9.94 -5.34
C TYR A 72 6.55 -9.25 -4.33
N GLY A 73 5.23 -9.44 -4.47
CA GLY A 73 4.24 -8.90 -3.56
C GLY A 73 4.41 -9.42 -2.13
N ALA A 74 4.54 -10.73 -1.98
CA ALA A 74 4.76 -11.40 -0.69
C ALA A 74 6.08 -10.98 -0.03
N ALA A 75 7.17 -10.87 -0.80
CA ALA A 75 8.49 -10.55 -0.26
C ALA A 75 8.61 -9.15 0.36
N LYS A 76 7.72 -8.20 0.02
CA LYS A 76 7.65 -6.87 0.62
C LYS A 76 6.47 -6.67 1.57
N GLU A 77 5.71 -7.73 1.83
CA GLU A 77 4.44 -7.64 2.57
C GLU A 77 4.67 -7.22 4.03
N GLU A 78 5.64 -7.83 4.69
CA GLU A 78 5.96 -7.49 6.08
C GLU A 78 6.25 -6.00 6.26
N MET A 79 7.10 -5.43 5.38
CA MET A 79 7.42 -4.00 5.42
C MET A 79 6.19 -3.13 5.16
N MET A 80 5.34 -3.51 4.18
CA MET A 80 4.10 -2.80 3.89
C MET A 80 3.18 -2.76 5.12
N THR A 81 3.05 -3.89 5.82
CA THR A 81 2.21 -4.02 7.03
C THR A 81 2.72 -3.14 8.16
N GLN A 82 4.04 -3.18 8.44
CA GLN A 82 4.66 -2.33 9.46
C GLN A 82 4.46 -0.84 9.16
N LEU A 83 4.77 -0.40 7.95
CA LEU A 83 4.58 1.00 7.54
C LEU A 83 3.11 1.43 7.55
N SER A 84 2.17 0.52 7.30
CA SER A 84 0.74 0.81 7.39
C SER A 84 0.30 1.04 8.84
N ALA A 85 0.86 0.29 9.79
CA ALA A 85 0.62 0.52 11.22
C ALA A 85 1.21 1.87 11.67
N GLU A 86 2.44 2.19 11.25
CA GLU A 86 3.07 3.48 11.50
C GLU A 86 2.25 4.64 10.91
N ALA A 87 1.79 4.50 9.66
CA ALA A 87 0.96 5.49 9.00
C ALA A 87 -0.35 5.77 9.77
N ARG A 88 -0.98 4.72 10.31
CA ARG A 88 -2.18 4.86 11.16
C ARG A 88 -1.88 5.62 12.45
N LEU A 89 -0.76 5.31 13.13
CA LEU A 89 -0.37 6.04 14.34
C LEU A 89 -0.06 7.51 14.04
N TRP A 90 0.61 7.76 12.91
CA TRP A 90 0.90 9.11 12.43
C TRP A 90 -0.37 9.91 12.10
N SER A 91 -1.40 9.30 11.50
CA SER A 91 -2.65 10.03 11.23
C SER A 91 -3.40 10.40 12.51
N LEU A 92 -3.32 9.57 13.56
CA LEU A 92 -3.94 9.86 14.85
C LEU A 92 -3.26 11.02 15.58
N SER A 93 -1.93 11.14 15.47
CA SER A 93 -1.17 12.25 16.07
C SER A 93 -1.28 13.55 15.26
N ALA A 94 -1.41 13.46 13.93
CA ALA A 94 -1.72 14.61 13.09
C ALA A 94 -3.14 15.14 13.34
N GLY A 95 -4.13 14.25 13.53
CA GLY A 95 -5.51 14.63 13.87
C GLY A 95 -5.65 15.31 15.24
N HIS A 96 -4.80 14.96 16.21
CA HIS A 96 -4.76 15.63 17.52
C HIS A 96 -4.23 17.07 17.46
N GLN A 97 -3.36 17.39 16.49
CA GLN A 97 -2.83 18.74 16.32
C GLN A 97 -3.85 19.70 15.70
N SER A 98 -4.79 19.18 14.90
CA SER A 98 -5.85 19.98 14.27
C SER A 98 -7.04 20.28 15.20
N ALA A 99 -7.22 19.51 16.29
CA ALA A 99 -8.35 19.65 17.21
C ALA A 99 -8.09 20.58 18.41
N GLN A 100 -6.86 21.12 18.54
CA GLN A 100 -6.49 22.09 19.58
C GLN A 100 -6.21 23.50 19.04
N GLY A 101 -6.67 23.80 17.81
CA GLY A 101 -6.54 25.11 17.16
C GLY A 101 -7.85 25.88 17.13
#